data_AF-A0A094H2T1-F1
#
_entry.id   AF-A0A094H2T1-F1
#
_cell.length_a   1.000
_cell.length_b   1.000
_cell.length_c   1.000
_cell.angle_alpha   90.00
_cell.angle_beta   90.00
_cell.angle_gamma   90.00
#
_symmetry.space_group_name_H-M   'P 1'
#
loop_
_entity.id
_entity.type
_entity.pdbx_description
1 polymer ?
#
loop_
_entity_poly.entity_id
_entity_poly.type
_entity_poly.pdbx_seq_one_letter_code
_entity_poly.pdbx_strand_id
1 'polypeptide(L)'
;MAQERRISVLDKSFESRLPPSSKMLFDAKAGQSLSFEAIAKQLGRSEVAVAALFYGQAAASQEDVEKLSNLLGIPLPTLENQLLGFPDRGRAGPMPPVEPLIYRLYEIVQNYGYAYKAVLNEKFGDGIMSAIAFETKVDKEVDESGNAWAIITLKGKWQAAGFGRVFAAAACSDGTESDEMMARLVGVGYLHNHASRAVGLVGLLNDAAGTVRLVGLLNNAASTVGLVGLLALALTGDGGGTHVD
;
A
#
# COMPACT_ATOMS: atom_id res chain seq x y z
N MET A 1 -17.86 -8.42 -37.45
CA MET A 1 -18.08 -9.74 -36.80
C MET A 1 -18.64 -9.46 -35.42
N ALA A 2 -19.80 -10.05 -35.06
CA ALA A 2 -20.34 -9.88 -33.71
C ALA A 2 -19.31 -10.42 -32.72
N GLN A 3 -18.81 -9.57 -31.84
CA GLN A 3 -17.89 -9.98 -30.80
C GLN A 3 -18.62 -11.00 -29.93
N GLU A 4 -18.24 -12.29 -30.02
CA GLU A 4 -18.72 -13.32 -29.09
C GLU A 4 -18.61 -12.73 -27.67
N ARG A 5 -19.69 -12.77 -26.90
CA ARG A 5 -19.73 -12.25 -25.52
C ARG A 5 -18.86 -13.12 -24.61
N ARG A 6 -17.54 -13.04 -24.76
CA ARG A 6 -16.57 -13.67 -23.87
C ARG A 6 -16.48 -12.82 -22.63
N ILE A 7 -16.83 -13.41 -21.50
CA ILE A 7 -16.75 -12.77 -20.19
C ILE A 7 -15.58 -13.35 -19.40
N SER A 8 -15.03 -12.55 -18.49
CA SER A 8 -14.08 -13.01 -17.49
C SER A 8 -14.70 -14.07 -16.57
N VAL A 9 -13.95 -15.16 -16.36
CA VAL A 9 -14.26 -16.23 -15.40
C VAL A 9 -13.06 -16.44 -14.48
N LEU A 10 -13.28 -16.99 -13.29
CA LEU A 10 -12.20 -17.31 -12.38
C LEU A 10 -11.47 -18.57 -12.83
N ASP A 11 -10.14 -18.51 -12.88
CA ASP A 11 -9.31 -19.70 -13.07
C ASP A 11 -9.12 -20.44 -11.74
N LYS A 12 -9.35 -21.75 -11.78
CA LYS A 12 -9.23 -22.65 -10.63
C LYS A 12 -7.78 -22.74 -10.12
N SER A 13 -6.79 -22.45 -10.97
CA SER A 13 -5.37 -22.59 -10.63
C SER A 13 -4.92 -21.72 -9.45
N PHE A 14 -5.56 -20.57 -9.23
CA PHE A 14 -5.22 -19.64 -8.14
C PHE A 14 -6.37 -19.32 -7.18
N GLU A 15 -7.52 -20.00 -7.35
CA GLU A 15 -8.71 -19.85 -6.49
C GLU A 15 -8.39 -20.01 -5.00
N SER A 16 -7.46 -20.92 -4.65
CA SER A 16 -7.04 -21.18 -3.27
C SER A 16 -6.38 -19.99 -2.56
N ARG A 17 -6.00 -18.94 -3.29
CA ARG A 17 -5.39 -17.71 -2.74
C ARG A 17 -6.41 -16.60 -2.52
N LEU A 18 -7.63 -16.78 -2.98
CA LEU A 18 -8.70 -15.80 -2.91
C LEU A 18 -9.67 -16.11 -1.77
N PRO A 19 -10.42 -15.10 -1.28
CA PRO A 19 -11.48 -15.37 -0.32
C PRO A 19 -12.59 -16.24 -0.94
N PRO A 20 -13.33 -17.02 -0.14
CA PRO A 20 -14.44 -17.85 -0.63
C PRO A 20 -15.50 -17.08 -1.42
N SER A 21 -15.66 -15.78 -1.12
CA SER A 21 -16.58 -14.88 -1.82
C SER A 21 -16.21 -14.72 -3.30
N SER A 22 -14.93 -14.73 -3.65
CA SER A 22 -14.49 -14.60 -5.04
C SER A 22 -15.07 -15.68 -5.92
N LYS A 23 -14.95 -16.95 -5.49
CA LYS A 23 -15.52 -18.09 -6.21
C LYS A 23 -17.02 -17.92 -6.43
N MET A 24 -17.75 -17.61 -5.35
CA MET A 24 -19.20 -17.44 -5.37
C MET A 24 -19.65 -16.33 -6.35
N LEU A 25 -18.98 -15.18 -6.31
CA LEU A 25 -19.28 -14.05 -7.19
C LEU A 25 -18.98 -14.38 -8.65
N PHE A 26 -17.85 -15.02 -8.93
CA PHE A 26 -17.49 -15.41 -10.31
C PHE A 26 -18.41 -16.50 -10.87
N ASP A 27 -18.81 -17.49 -10.07
CA ASP A 27 -19.75 -18.53 -10.48
C ASP A 27 -21.12 -17.93 -10.83
N ALA A 28 -21.64 -17.03 -9.99
CA ALA A 28 -22.92 -16.37 -10.25
C ALA A 28 -22.85 -15.44 -11.48
N LYS A 29 -21.76 -14.69 -11.63
CA LYS A 29 -21.50 -13.87 -12.82
C LYS A 29 -21.43 -14.70 -14.10
N ALA A 30 -20.77 -15.86 -14.05
CA ALA A 30 -20.66 -16.78 -15.17
C ALA A 30 -22.02 -17.39 -15.53
N GLY A 31 -22.79 -17.82 -14.53
CA GLY A 31 -24.14 -18.37 -14.72
C GLY A 31 -25.10 -17.41 -15.41
N GLN A 32 -24.93 -16.10 -15.21
CA GLN A 32 -25.74 -15.06 -15.84
C GLN A 32 -25.08 -14.39 -17.06
N SER A 33 -23.89 -14.83 -17.47
CA SER A 33 -23.14 -14.24 -18.60
C SER A 33 -22.93 -12.72 -18.48
N LEU A 34 -22.71 -12.21 -17.26
CA LEU A 34 -22.55 -10.77 -17.01
C LEU A 34 -21.10 -10.30 -17.24
N SER A 35 -20.95 -9.13 -17.87
CA SER A 35 -19.67 -8.42 -17.97
C SER A 35 -19.41 -7.56 -16.73
N PHE A 36 -18.16 -7.19 -16.48
CA PHE A 36 -17.84 -6.25 -15.40
C PHE A 36 -18.40 -4.86 -15.68
N GLU A 37 -18.47 -4.43 -16.94
CA GLU A 37 -19.17 -3.20 -17.37
C GLU A 37 -20.63 -3.19 -16.88
N ALA A 38 -21.38 -4.28 -17.11
CA ALA A 38 -22.78 -4.37 -16.72
C ALA A 38 -22.95 -4.31 -15.20
N ILE A 39 -22.09 -4.99 -14.44
CA ILE A 39 -22.13 -4.98 -12.98
C ILE A 39 -21.72 -3.60 -12.44
N ALA A 40 -20.67 -3.00 -12.99
CA ALA A 40 -20.19 -1.67 -12.62
C ALA A 40 -21.25 -0.58 -12.78
N LYS A 41 -22.01 -0.62 -13.88
CA LYS A 41 -23.15 0.28 -14.11
C LYS A 41 -24.23 0.16 -13.03
N GLN A 42 -24.50 -1.04 -12.52
CA GLN A 42 -25.49 -1.26 -11.47
C GLN A 42 -24.98 -0.80 -10.09
N LEU A 43 -23.70 -1.04 -9.80
CA LEU A 43 -23.09 -0.66 -8.52
C LEU A 43 -22.80 0.85 -8.44
N GLY A 44 -22.60 1.51 -9.58
CA GLY A 44 -22.13 2.90 -9.61
C GLY A 44 -20.64 3.03 -9.27
N ARG A 45 -19.85 1.99 -9.59
CA ARG A 45 -18.39 1.94 -9.37
C ARG A 45 -17.67 1.80 -10.72
N SER A 46 -16.36 2.05 -10.76
CA SER A 46 -15.58 1.77 -11.97
C SER A 46 -15.45 0.27 -12.21
N GLU A 47 -15.29 -0.14 -13.48
CA GLU A 47 -15.16 -1.55 -13.85
C GLU A 47 -13.98 -2.23 -13.15
N VAL A 48 -12.86 -1.52 -13.04
CA VAL A 48 -11.65 -2.01 -12.36
C VAL A 48 -11.91 -2.17 -10.86
N ALA A 49 -12.67 -1.27 -10.23
CA ALA A 49 -13.02 -1.39 -8.81
C ALA A 49 -13.94 -2.59 -8.55
N VAL A 50 -14.89 -2.87 -9.45
CA VAL A 50 -15.74 -4.07 -9.35
C VAL A 50 -14.93 -5.34 -9.55
N ALA A 51 -14.05 -5.38 -10.56
CA ALA A 51 -13.16 -6.53 -10.75
C ALA A 51 -12.26 -6.75 -9.52
N ALA A 52 -11.72 -5.68 -8.94
CA ALA A 52 -10.93 -5.75 -7.70
C ALA A 52 -11.74 -6.29 -6.52
N LEU A 53 -13.01 -5.92 -6.38
CA LEU A 53 -13.92 -6.47 -5.37
C LEU A 53 -14.09 -7.99 -5.56
N PHE A 54 -14.30 -8.44 -6.80
CA PHE A 54 -14.43 -9.87 -7.13
C PHE A 54 -13.17 -10.67 -6.80
N TYR A 55 -11.99 -10.07 -6.91
CA TYR A 55 -10.72 -10.67 -6.49
C TYR A 55 -10.39 -10.45 -5.00
N GLY A 56 -11.32 -9.92 -4.19
CA GLY A 56 -11.12 -9.70 -2.76
C GLY A 56 -10.15 -8.57 -2.42
N GLN A 57 -9.87 -7.67 -3.37
CA GLN A 57 -8.90 -6.57 -3.23
C GLN A 57 -9.57 -5.22 -2.90
N ALA A 58 -10.89 -5.15 -2.92
CA ALA A 58 -11.66 -3.96 -2.56
C ALA A 58 -12.73 -4.31 -1.52
N ALA A 59 -13.04 -3.35 -0.65
CA ALA A 59 -14.15 -3.48 0.29
C ALA A 59 -15.47 -3.15 -0.42
N ALA A 60 -16.51 -3.90 -0.07
CA ALA A 60 -17.88 -3.63 -0.47
C ALA A 60 -18.55 -2.72 0.56
N SER A 61 -19.37 -1.77 0.11
CA SER A 61 -20.32 -1.08 0.99
C SER A 61 -21.56 -1.95 1.23
N GLN A 62 -22.38 -1.60 2.21
CA GLN A 62 -23.69 -2.24 2.41
C GLN A 62 -24.55 -2.18 1.14
N GLU A 63 -24.55 -1.01 0.48
CA GLU A 63 -25.27 -0.78 -0.77
C GLU A 63 -24.75 -1.67 -1.91
N ASP A 64 -23.42 -1.86 -2.01
CA ASP A 64 -22.82 -2.77 -2.99
C ASP A 64 -23.31 -4.20 -2.76
N VAL A 65 -23.36 -4.65 -1.52
CA VAL A 65 -23.78 -6.01 -1.14
C VAL A 65 -25.25 -6.25 -1.50
N GLU A 66 -26.12 -5.30 -1.21
CA GLU A 66 -27.54 -5.37 -1.59
C GLU A 66 -27.74 -5.41 -3.10
N LYS A 67 -27.05 -4.53 -3.84
CA LYS A 67 -27.10 -4.50 -5.31
C LYS A 67 -26.54 -5.79 -5.93
N LEU A 68 -25.42 -6.31 -5.41
CA LEU A 68 -24.83 -7.57 -5.85
C LEU A 68 -25.73 -8.76 -5.54
N SER A 69 -26.37 -8.80 -4.37
CA SER A 69 -27.34 -9.84 -4.01
C SER A 69 -28.48 -9.89 -5.03
N ASN A 70 -29.09 -8.75 -5.32
CA ASN A 70 -30.20 -8.63 -6.26
C ASN A 70 -29.78 -8.98 -7.69
N LEU A 71 -28.60 -8.52 -8.13
CA LEU A 71 -28.11 -8.74 -9.48
C LEU A 71 -27.68 -10.20 -9.70
N LEU A 72 -26.94 -10.78 -8.75
CA LEU A 72 -26.33 -12.10 -8.89
C LEU A 72 -27.24 -13.24 -8.39
N GLY A 73 -28.35 -12.92 -7.74
CA GLY A 73 -29.28 -13.91 -7.18
C GLY A 73 -28.69 -14.67 -5.99
N ILE A 74 -27.70 -14.09 -5.30
CA ILE A 74 -27.08 -14.68 -4.12
C ILE A 74 -27.81 -14.18 -2.87
N PRO A 75 -28.14 -15.03 -1.88
CA PRO A 75 -28.80 -14.59 -0.66
C PRO A 75 -28.02 -13.49 0.07
N LEU A 76 -28.71 -12.40 0.42
CA LEU A 76 -28.12 -11.23 1.10
C LEU A 76 -27.30 -11.60 2.35
N PRO A 77 -27.82 -12.43 3.30
CA PRO A 77 -27.06 -12.77 4.51
C PRO A 77 -25.75 -13.52 4.22
N THR A 78 -25.69 -14.24 3.09
CA THR A 78 -24.47 -14.93 2.68
C THR A 78 -23.41 -13.94 2.21
N LEU A 79 -23.80 -12.94 1.43
CA LEU A 79 -22.86 -11.91 0.96
C LEU A 79 -22.42 -10.99 2.09
N GLU A 80 -23.32 -10.58 2.98
CA GLU A 80 -22.99 -9.72 4.12
C GLU A 80 -21.89 -10.33 4.99
N ASN A 81 -22.05 -11.61 5.35
CA ASN A 81 -21.08 -12.34 6.16
C ASN A 81 -19.70 -12.48 5.51
N GLN A 82 -19.61 -12.42 4.17
CA GLN A 82 -18.35 -12.62 3.46
C GLN A 82 -17.71 -11.34 2.93
N LEU A 83 -18.48 -10.27 2.67
CA LEU A 83 -18.01 -9.06 1.98
C LEU A 83 -17.90 -7.81 2.85
N LEU A 84 -18.61 -7.75 3.99
CA LEU A 84 -18.56 -6.57 4.88
C LEU A 84 -17.32 -6.52 5.78
N GLY A 85 -16.54 -7.61 5.84
CA GLY A 85 -15.25 -7.62 6.50
C GLY A 85 -14.19 -6.78 5.77
N PHE A 86 -13.07 -6.53 6.44
CA PHE A 86 -11.94 -5.85 5.81
C PHE A 86 -11.17 -6.81 4.87
N PRO A 87 -10.84 -6.40 3.64
CA PRO A 87 -10.12 -7.28 2.71
C PRO A 87 -8.63 -7.37 3.05
N ASP A 88 -8.10 -8.59 3.01
CA ASP A 88 -6.67 -8.88 3.08
C ASP A 88 -6.05 -8.78 1.68
N ARG A 89 -5.58 -7.58 1.34
CA ARG A 89 -5.11 -7.22 -0.01
C ARG A 89 -3.70 -7.76 -0.29
N GLY A 90 -3.42 -8.02 -1.56
CA GLY A 90 -2.09 -8.40 -2.06
C GLY A 90 -1.84 -9.90 -2.19
N ARG A 91 -2.85 -10.75 -1.94
CA ARG A 91 -2.72 -12.21 -2.03
C ARG A 91 -3.11 -12.82 -3.38
N ALA A 92 -3.69 -12.04 -4.28
CA ALA A 92 -4.27 -12.54 -5.52
C ALA A 92 -3.26 -13.18 -6.49
N GLY A 93 -1.96 -12.85 -6.40
CA GLY A 93 -0.94 -13.39 -7.30
C GLY A 93 0.46 -13.46 -6.68
N PRO A 94 1.35 -14.32 -7.19
CA PRO A 94 2.75 -14.34 -6.76
C PRO A 94 3.50 -13.10 -7.26
N MET A 95 4.58 -12.75 -6.57
CA MET A 95 5.56 -11.76 -7.03
C MET A 95 6.90 -12.47 -7.29
N PRO A 96 7.53 -12.28 -8.47
CA PRO A 96 7.05 -11.50 -9.62
C PRO A 96 5.81 -12.13 -10.29
N PRO A 97 4.98 -11.34 -10.99
CA PRO A 97 3.82 -11.86 -11.71
C PRO A 97 4.23 -12.85 -12.81
N VAL A 98 3.50 -13.95 -12.94
CA VAL A 98 3.74 -14.96 -13.99
C VAL A 98 2.85 -14.77 -15.21
N GLU A 99 1.70 -14.11 -15.04
CA GLU A 99 0.75 -13.86 -16.12
C GLU A 99 1.29 -12.73 -17.02
N PRO A 100 1.40 -12.95 -18.35
CA PRO A 100 2.06 -12.00 -19.25
C PRO A 100 1.49 -10.58 -19.25
N LEU A 101 0.16 -10.40 -19.20
CA LEU A 101 -0.46 -9.07 -19.20
C LEU A 101 -0.07 -8.29 -17.93
N ILE A 102 -0.18 -8.91 -16.76
CA ILE A 102 0.22 -8.31 -15.47
C ILE A 102 1.73 -8.08 -15.42
N TYR A 103 2.54 -8.99 -15.99
CA TYR A 103 3.99 -8.83 -16.05
C TYR A 103 4.41 -7.57 -16.82
N ARG A 104 3.70 -7.18 -17.90
CA ARG A 104 4.00 -5.92 -18.62
C ARG A 104 3.79 -4.68 -17.75
N LEU A 105 2.80 -4.67 -16.87
CA LEU A 105 2.61 -3.57 -15.93
C LEU A 105 3.77 -3.49 -14.93
N TYR A 106 4.25 -4.64 -14.46
CA TYR A 106 5.42 -4.72 -13.60
C TYR A 106 6.70 -4.24 -14.33
N GLU A 107 6.87 -4.61 -15.59
CA GLU A 107 7.99 -4.19 -16.44
C GLU A 107 8.01 -2.67 -16.68
N ILE A 108 6.83 -2.05 -16.88
CA ILE A 108 6.70 -0.58 -16.97
C ILE A 108 7.19 0.07 -15.68
N VAL A 109 6.80 -0.45 -14.51
CA VAL A 109 7.26 0.07 -13.21
C VAL A 109 8.78 -0.08 -13.08
N GLN A 110 9.34 -1.23 -13.48
CA GLN A 110 10.77 -1.48 -13.40
C GLN A 110 11.59 -0.53 -14.30
N ASN A 111 11.11 -0.27 -15.52
CA ASN A 111 11.84 0.54 -16.50
C ASN A 111 11.63 2.06 -16.29
N TYR A 112 10.40 2.47 -15.99
CA TYR A 112 10.02 3.89 -15.90
C TYR A 112 9.88 4.40 -14.46
N GLY A 113 10.05 3.56 -13.43
CA GLY A 113 9.85 3.95 -12.03
C GLY A 113 10.67 5.18 -11.61
N TYR A 114 11.98 5.21 -11.94
CA TYR A 114 12.82 6.38 -11.65
C TYR A 114 12.48 7.59 -12.52
N ALA A 115 12.02 7.39 -13.76
CA ALA A 115 11.57 8.48 -14.62
C ALA A 115 10.29 9.13 -14.06
N TYR A 116 9.31 8.33 -13.63
CA TYR A 116 8.12 8.84 -12.94
C TYR A 116 8.50 9.59 -11.66
N LYS A 117 9.40 9.02 -10.84
CA LYS A 117 9.88 9.68 -9.63
C LYS A 117 10.47 11.06 -9.93
N ALA A 118 11.37 11.17 -10.91
CA ALA A 118 12.00 12.45 -11.24
C ALA A 118 10.97 13.50 -11.70
N VAL A 119 10.10 13.15 -12.65
CA VAL A 119 9.09 14.08 -13.20
C VAL A 119 8.05 14.47 -12.15
N LEU A 120 7.62 13.54 -11.29
CA LEU A 120 6.69 13.84 -10.20
C LEU A 120 7.34 14.78 -9.18
N ASN A 121 8.61 14.56 -8.83
CA ASN A 121 9.32 15.43 -7.91
C ASN A 121 9.50 16.85 -8.48
N GLU A 122 9.80 17.00 -9.77
CA GLU A 122 9.89 18.32 -10.42
C GLU A 122 8.55 19.06 -10.47
N LYS A 123 7.44 18.33 -10.65
CA LYS A 123 6.09 18.92 -10.78
C LYS A 123 5.41 19.20 -9.45
N PHE A 124 5.59 18.35 -8.45
CA PHE A 124 4.81 18.36 -7.21
C PHE A 124 5.66 18.48 -5.93
N GLY A 125 6.99 18.53 -6.06
CA GLY A 125 7.91 18.58 -4.94
C GLY A 125 8.17 17.20 -4.31
N ASP A 126 8.63 17.17 -3.07
CA ASP A 126 8.87 15.91 -2.36
C ASP A 126 7.56 15.31 -1.83
N GLY A 127 7.31 14.02 -2.12
CA GLY A 127 6.05 13.36 -1.80
C GLY A 127 5.80 12.09 -2.60
N ILE A 128 4.58 11.58 -2.51
CA ILE A 128 4.14 10.37 -3.20
C ILE A 128 2.76 10.53 -3.83
N MET A 129 2.52 9.79 -4.92
CA MET A 129 1.19 9.55 -5.44
C MET A 129 0.53 8.45 -4.60
N SER A 130 -0.56 8.77 -3.89
CA SER A 130 -1.26 7.80 -3.04
C SER A 130 -1.84 6.65 -3.85
N ALA A 131 -1.69 5.42 -3.35
CA ALA A 131 -2.39 4.22 -3.84
C ALA A 131 -3.66 3.87 -3.02
N ILE A 132 -4.02 4.72 -2.05
CA ILE A 132 -5.23 4.57 -1.21
C ILE A 132 -6.29 5.60 -1.61
N ALA A 133 -5.93 6.89 -1.63
CA ALA A 133 -6.74 7.95 -2.21
C ALA A 133 -6.49 7.98 -3.73
N PHE A 134 -6.97 6.93 -4.40
CA PHE A 134 -6.58 6.54 -5.74
C PHE A 134 -7.77 6.04 -6.56
N GLU A 135 -7.77 6.37 -7.85
CA GLU A 135 -8.67 5.80 -8.84
C GLU A 135 -7.91 5.35 -10.09
N THR A 136 -8.44 4.31 -10.74
CA THR A 136 -7.92 3.78 -12.00
C THR A 136 -9.05 3.35 -12.92
N LYS A 137 -8.80 3.46 -14.22
CA LYS A 137 -9.71 3.05 -15.28
C LYS A 137 -8.93 2.53 -16.48
N VAL A 138 -9.62 1.74 -17.30
CA VAL A 138 -9.11 1.21 -18.57
C VAL A 138 -10.03 1.68 -19.68
N ASP A 139 -9.45 2.34 -20.67
CA ASP A 139 -10.14 2.78 -21.89
C ASP A 139 -9.50 2.08 -23.11
N LYS A 140 -10.27 1.94 -24.18
CA LYS A 140 -9.79 1.41 -25.47
C LYS A 140 -9.81 2.53 -26.50
N GLU A 141 -8.67 2.76 -27.14
CA GLU A 141 -8.52 3.66 -28.28
C GLU A 141 -8.18 2.85 -29.54
N VAL A 142 -8.58 3.33 -30.71
CA VAL A 142 -8.19 2.74 -32.01
C VAL A 142 -7.56 3.86 -32.83
N ASP A 143 -6.32 3.66 -33.26
CA ASP A 143 -5.61 4.65 -34.07
C ASP A 143 -6.11 4.66 -35.52
N GLU A 144 -5.65 5.65 -36.30
CA GLU A 144 -5.99 5.80 -37.71
C GLU A 144 -5.52 4.61 -38.56
N SER A 145 -4.52 3.85 -38.10
CA SER A 145 -4.02 2.64 -38.75
C SER A 145 -4.83 1.38 -38.37
N GLY A 146 -5.84 1.53 -37.51
CA GLY A 146 -6.71 0.44 -37.04
C GLY A 146 -6.13 -0.38 -35.88
N ASN A 147 -5.01 0.01 -35.29
CA ASN A 147 -4.47 -0.68 -34.11
C ASN A 147 -5.22 -0.28 -32.85
N ALA A 148 -5.55 -1.26 -32.02
CA ALA A 148 -6.19 -1.02 -30.73
C ALA A 148 -5.15 -0.80 -29.63
N TRP A 149 -5.32 0.29 -28.89
CA TRP A 149 -4.49 0.69 -27.76
C TRP A 149 -5.28 0.58 -26.46
N ALA A 150 -4.65 0.01 -25.43
CA ALA A 150 -5.19 -0.02 -24.08
C ALA A 150 -4.63 1.17 -23.29
N ILE A 151 -5.52 2.02 -22.78
CA ILE A 151 -5.15 3.21 -22.01
C ILE A 151 -5.47 2.94 -20.55
N ILE A 152 -4.46 2.90 -19.71
CA ILE A 152 -4.61 2.77 -18.25
C ILE A 152 -4.32 4.13 -17.64
N THR A 153 -5.33 4.72 -16.99
CA THR A 153 -5.15 5.97 -16.26
C THR A 153 -4.96 5.69 -14.78
N LEU A 154 -3.85 6.17 -14.22
CA LEU A 154 -3.56 6.12 -12.79
C LEU A 154 -3.73 7.53 -12.21
N LYS A 155 -4.70 7.74 -11.31
CA LYS A 155 -4.95 9.03 -10.70
C LYS A 155 -4.95 8.90 -9.18
N GLY A 156 -3.83 9.28 -8.57
CA GLY A 156 -3.68 9.31 -7.12
C GLY A 156 -3.57 10.73 -6.59
N LYS A 157 -4.08 10.97 -5.39
CA LYS A 157 -3.86 12.22 -4.66
C LYS A 157 -2.37 12.37 -4.32
N TRP A 158 -1.79 13.53 -4.62
CA TRP A 158 -0.43 13.85 -4.19
C TRP A 158 -0.38 14.08 -2.68
N GLN A 159 0.57 13.43 -2.01
CA GLN A 159 0.83 13.57 -0.57
C GLN A 159 2.25 14.07 -0.40
N ALA A 160 2.39 15.37 -0.12
CA ALA A 160 3.70 15.98 0.12
C ALA A 160 4.35 15.40 1.39
N ALA A 161 5.68 15.32 1.38
CA ALA A 161 6.51 14.93 2.52
C ALA A 161 6.52 16.01 3.63
N GLY A 162 5.33 16.36 4.12
CA GLY A 162 5.08 17.13 5.33
C GLY A 162 4.21 16.37 6.33
N PHE A 163 3.63 15.23 5.93
CA PHE A 163 2.74 14.41 6.77
C PHE A 163 3.46 13.76 7.97
N GLY A 164 4.80 13.76 7.99
CA GLY A 164 5.62 13.33 9.12
C GLY A 164 5.98 14.42 10.14
N ARG A 165 5.73 15.72 9.87
CA ARG A 165 6.11 16.80 10.79
C ARG A 165 5.31 16.83 12.09
N VAL A 166 4.20 16.09 12.18
CA VAL A 166 3.42 15.96 13.42
C VAL A 166 4.13 15.07 14.45
N PHE A 167 4.98 14.13 14.03
CA PHE A 167 5.69 13.25 14.98
C PHE A 167 6.89 13.92 15.66
N ALA A 168 7.52 14.91 15.02
CA ALA A 168 8.60 15.69 15.65
C ALA A 168 8.07 16.62 16.75
N ALA A 169 6.84 17.12 16.64
CA ALA A 169 6.22 17.98 17.64
C ALA A 169 5.85 17.23 18.94
N ALA A 170 5.62 15.91 18.87
CA ALA A 170 5.22 15.11 20.03
C ALA A 170 6.38 14.80 21.02
N ALA A 171 7.63 15.08 20.65
CA ALA A 171 8.80 14.89 21.51
C ALA A 171 9.18 16.15 22.33
N CYS A 172 8.50 17.28 22.10
CA CYS A 172 8.69 18.52 22.87
C CYS A 172 7.39 18.85 23.61
N SER A 173 7.22 18.30 24.81
CA SER A 173 6.14 18.69 25.74
C SER A 173 6.49 19.90 26.60
N ASP A 174 7.63 20.53 26.34
CA ASP A 174 8.30 21.49 27.22
C ASP A 174 8.52 22.88 26.57
N GLY A 175 7.65 23.23 25.62
CA GLY A 175 7.28 24.63 25.35
C GLY A 175 8.43 25.57 24.97
N THR A 176 9.52 25.07 24.40
CA THR A 176 10.58 25.90 23.84
C THR A 176 10.56 25.77 22.32
N GLU A 177 9.67 26.54 21.68
CA GLU A 177 9.82 26.88 20.27
C GLU A 177 11.14 27.65 20.09
N SER A 178 12.14 26.97 19.56
CA SER A 178 13.22 27.64 18.84
C SER A 178 13.57 26.80 17.61
N ASP A 179 13.53 27.44 16.45
CA ASP A 179 13.75 26.87 15.12
C ASP A 179 15.10 26.11 14.97
N GLU A 180 15.98 26.20 15.96
CA GLU A 180 17.28 25.53 16.00
C GLU A 180 17.21 24.01 16.22
N MET A 181 16.15 23.50 16.85
CA MET A 181 16.05 22.06 17.17
C MET A 181 15.47 21.22 16.02
N MET A 182 14.72 21.84 15.10
CA MET A 182 14.09 21.19 13.95
C MET A 182 15.10 20.72 12.88
N ALA A 183 16.33 21.22 12.90
CA ALA A 183 17.38 20.90 11.93
C ALA A 183 18.18 19.62 12.25
N ARG A 184 17.82 18.87 13.30
CA ARG A 184 18.75 17.92 13.95
C ARG A 184 18.42 16.44 13.86
N LEU A 185 17.37 16.06 13.14
CA LEU A 185 17.07 14.64 12.89
C LEU A 185 17.86 14.15 11.67
N VAL A 186 18.91 13.36 11.89
CA VAL A 186 19.83 12.94 10.82
C VAL A 186 19.52 11.54 10.30
N GLY A 187 18.72 10.76 11.02
CA GLY A 187 18.27 9.45 10.56
C GLY A 187 17.20 8.83 11.45
N VAL A 188 16.33 8.03 10.84
CA VAL A 188 15.31 7.23 11.52
C VAL A 188 15.51 5.77 11.10
N GLY A 189 15.61 4.89 12.08
CA GLY A 189 15.78 3.45 11.89
C GLY A 189 14.78 2.65 12.71
N TYR A 190 14.53 1.42 12.27
CA TYR A 190 13.69 0.46 12.98
C TYR A 190 14.57 -0.63 13.59
N LEU A 191 14.46 -0.80 14.90
CA LEU A 191 15.09 -1.91 15.61
C LEU A 191 14.08 -3.04 15.78
N HIS A 192 14.41 -4.19 15.18
CA HIS A 192 13.65 -5.43 15.33
C HIS A 192 14.28 -6.28 16.43
N ASN A 193 13.51 -6.55 17.48
CA ASN A 193 13.89 -7.55 18.47
C ASN A 193 13.32 -8.92 18.06
N HIS A 194 14.20 -9.84 17.64
CA HIS A 194 13.79 -11.18 17.21
C HIS A 194 13.19 -12.04 18.32
N ALA A 195 13.50 -11.77 19.60
CA ALA A 195 12.98 -12.54 20.73
C ALA A 195 11.57 -12.13 21.17
N SER A 196 11.22 -10.83 21.04
CA SER A 196 9.93 -10.30 21.49
C SER A 196 8.99 -9.86 20.36
N ARG A 197 9.41 -9.95 19.10
CA ARG A 197 8.71 -9.42 17.91
C ARG A 197 8.36 -7.92 18.03
N ALA A 198 9.00 -7.20 18.95
CA ALA A 198 8.79 -5.78 19.14
C ALA A 198 9.58 -4.98 18.08
N VAL A 199 8.92 -3.97 17.52
CA VAL A 199 9.52 -3.01 16.61
C VAL A 199 9.64 -1.68 17.36
N GLY A 200 10.88 -1.26 17.62
CA GLY A 200 11.18 0.05 18.22
C GLY A 200 11.58 1.05 17.16
N LEU A 201 11.04 2.27 17.24
CA LEU A 201 11.49 3.38 16.39
C LEU A 201 12.66 4.08 17.09
N VAL A 202 13.77 4.24 16.38
CA VAL A 202 14.95 4.93 16.90
C VAL A 202 15.31 6.09 15.98
N GLY A 203 15.42 7.27 16.57
CA GLY A 203 15.91 8.48 15.92
C GLY A 203 17.35 8.78 16.33
N LEU A 204 18.15 9.26 15.39
CA LEU A 204 19.45 9.86 15.65
C LEU A 204 19.31 11.39 15.60
N LEU A 205 19.63 12.03 16.72
CA LEU A 205 19.68 13.48 16.82
C LEU A 205 21.14 13.94 16.85
N ASN A 206 21.49 14.96 16.08
CA ASN A 206 22.82 15.57 16.10
C ASN A 206 22.75 16.93 16.79
N ASP A 207 23.59 17.20 17.79
CA ASP A 207 23.64 18.52 18.41
C ASP A 207 24.52 19.53 17.63
N ALA A 208 24.52 20.81 18.02
CA ALA A 208 25.32 21.87 17.38
C ALA A 208 26.82 21.60 17.47
N ALA A 209 27.24 20.74 18.40
CA ALA A 209 28.62 20.36 18.61
C ALA A 209 29.00 19.09 17.80
N GLY A 210 28.09 18.53 16.99
CA GLY A 210 28.33 17.35 16.16
C GLY A 210 28.20 16.01 16.90
N THR A 211 27.64 16.01 18.11
CA THR A 211 27.45 14.78 18.90
C THR A 211 26.13 14.12 18.51
N VAL A 212 26.20 12.86 18.07
CA VAL A 212 25.03 12.06 17.72
C VAL A 212 24.47 11.34 18.96
N ARG A 213 23.20 11.58 19.27
CA ARG A 213 22.45 10.94 20.36
C ARG A 213 21.36 10.03 19.81
N LEU A 214 21.22 8.87 20.44
CA LEU A 214 20.21 7.87 20.09
C LEU A 214 18.98 8.08 20.97
N VAL A 215 17.83 8.36 20.35
CA VAL A 215 16.54 8.53 21.05
C VAL A 215 15.59 7.42 20.58
N GLY A 216 15.17 6.56 21.50
CA GLY A 216 14.30 5.42 21.21
C GLY A 216 12.92 5.58 21.82
N LEU A 217 11.88 5.28 21.03
CA LEU A 217 10.51 5.06 21.52
C LEU A 217 10.22 3.57 21.36
N LEU A 218 10.30 2.82 22.47
CA LEU A 218 9.91 1.43 22.52
C LEU A 218 8.42 1.34 22.85
N ASN A 219 7.63 0.85 21.91
CA ASN A 219 6.24 0.49 22.14
C ASN A 219 6.18 -0.86 22.87
N ASN A 220 6.55 -0.90 24.15
CA ASN A 220 6.00 -1.86 25.11
C ASN A 220 6.28 -1.45 26.56
N ALA A 221 5.22 -1.34 27.36
CA ALA A 221 5.17 -0.72 28.68
C ALA A 221 5.83 -1.52 29.84
N ALA A 222 6.91 -2.29 29.61
CA ALA A 222 7.40 -3.21 30.65
C ALA A 222 8.92 -3.33 30.86
N SER A 223 9.78 -2.52 30.24
CA SER A 223 11.23 -2.58 30.54
C SER A 223 12.00 -1.29 30.26
N THR A 224 11.51 -0.17 30.76
CA THR A 224 12.10 1.16 30.51
C THR A 224 13.41 1.42 31.26
N VAL A 225 13.82 0.57 32.20
CA VAL A 225 14.96 0.88 33.10
C VAL A 225 16.24 0.08 32.76
N GLY A 226 16.14 -1.06 32.08
CA GLY A 226 17.30 -1.97 31.92
C GLY A 226 18.17 -1.75 30.68
N LEU A 227 17.60 -1.28 29.56
CA LEU A 227 18.33 -1.30 28.28
C LEU A 227 19.07 0.02 27.98
N VAL A 228 18.61 1.14 28.54
CA VAL A 228 19.25 2.46 28.37
C VAL A 228 20.62 2.51 29.08
N GLY A 229 20.76 1.81 30.21
CA GLY A 229 22.03 1.71 30.93
C GLY A 229 23.08 0.84 30.25
N LEU A 230 22.67 -0.18 29.48
CA LEU A 230 23.60 -1.16 28.90
C LEU A 230 24.26 -0.65 27.60
N LEU A 231 23.61 0.24 26.85
CA LEU A 231 24.16 0.79 25.60
C LEU A 231 24.97 2.08 25.81
N ALA A 232 24.68 2.84 26.88
CA ALA A 232 25.49 4.01 27.25
C ALA A 232 26.92 3.62 27.66
N LEU A 233 27.10 2.43 28.23
CA LEU A 233 28.42 1.92 28.62
C LEU A 233 29.30 1.49 27.43
N ALA A 234 28.70 1.26 26.25
CA ALA A 234 29.44 0.85 25.05
C ALA A 234 30.01 2.03 24.25
N LEU A 235 29.54 3.27 24.49
CA LEU A 235 29.95 4.46 23.75
C LEU A 235 30.85 5.41 24.54
N THR A 236 31.13 5.14 25.82
CA THR A 236 32.08 5.90 26.65
C THR A 236 33.38 5.12 26.98
N GLY A 237 33.71 4.11 26.17
CA GLY A 237 35.00 3.41 26.23
C GLY A 237 36.16 4.25 25.70
N ASP A 238 36.73 5.01 26.63
CA ASP A 238 37.95 5.82 26.65
C ASP A 238 38.98 5.63 25.50
N GLY A 239 39.38 6.76 24.92
CA GLY A 239 40.57 6.86 24.09
C GLY A 239 41.81 6.93 24.98
N GLY A 240 42.63 5.88 24.93
CA GLY A 240 43.94 5.85 25.58
C GLY A 240 44.98 5.22 24.66
N GLY A 241 45.72 6.06 23.92
CA GLY A 241 46.86 5.60 23.16
C GLY A 241 47.99 5.11 24.06
N THR A 242 48.58 3.96 23.72
CA THR A 242 49.99 3.66 24.01
C THR A 242 50.57 2.85 22.84
N HIS A 243 51.61 3.42 22.23
CA HIS A 243 52.59 2.70 21.41
C HIS A 243 53.46 1.85 22.35
N VAL A 244 53.70 0.57 22.04
CA VAL A 244 55.02 -0.10 22.11
C VAL A 244 54.96 -1.33 21.19
N ASP A 245 55.97 -1.43 20.31
CA ASP A 245 56.44 -2.52 19.42
C ASP A 245 55.68 -3.85 19.31
#